data_AF-A0A1B0CDA9-F1
#
_entry.id   AF-A0A1B0CDA9-F1
#
_cell.length_a   1.000
_cell.length_b   1.000
_cell.length_c   1.000
_cell.angle_alpha   90.00
_cell.angle_beta   90.00
_cell.angle_gamma   90.00
#
_symmetry.space_group_name_H-M   'P 1'
#
loop_
_entity.id
_entity.type
_entity.pdbx_description
1 polymer ?
#
loop_
_entity_poly.entity_id
_entity_poly.type
_entity_poly.pdbx_seq_one_letter_code
_entity_poly.pdbx_strand_id
1 'polypeptide(L)' 'MEPAAPEKLLKAFQILDSDGKGFIQRDYISKLMMEEGEPFSQDELDEMMAIAVDSQTNRIPYELYINQLMVE' A
#
# COMPACT_ATOMS: atom_id res chain seq x y z
N MET A 1 -4.96 -16.93 -3.02
CA MET A 1 -3.92 -16.60 -2.03
C MET A 1 -4.62 -15.94 -0.87
N GLU A 2 -4.34 -16.33 0.38
CA GLU A 2 -4.88 -15.59 1.52
C GLU A 2 -4.15 -14.25 1.63
N PRO A 3 -4.86 -13.13 1.91
CA PRO A 3 -4.21 -11.87 2.19
C PRO A 3 -3.27 -12.03 3.40
N ALA A 4 -2.13 -11.34 3.36
CA ALA A 4 -1.20 -11.35 4.47
C ALA A 4 -1.86 -10.80 5.74
N ALA A 5 -1.50 -11.35 6.91
CA ALA A 5 -2.01 -10.86 8.18
C ALA A 5 -1.77 -9.34 8.32
N PRO A 6 -2.72 -8.56 8.88
CA PRO A 6 -2.61 -7.11 9.03
C PRO A 6 -1.31 -6.64 9.69
N GLU A 7 -0.84 -7.38 10.69
CA GLU A 7 0.42 -7.13 11.40
C GLU A 7 1.65 -7.25 10.49
N LYS A 8 1.61 -8.18 9.52
CA LYS A 8 2.68 -8.38 8.54
C LYS A 8 2.67 -7.27 7.50
N LEU A 9 1.49 -6.84 7.05
CA LEU A 9 1.35 -5.69 6.15
C LEU A 9 1.86 -4.41 6.82
N LEU A 10 1.46 -4.17 8.07
CA LEU A 10 1.91 -3.00 8.83
C LEU A 10 3.44 -2.94 8.94
N LYS A 11 4.08 -4.07 9.30
CA LYS A 11 5.55 -4.15 9.37
C LYS A 11 6.21 -3.88 8.02
N ALA A 12 5.62 -4.36 6.92
CA ALA A 12 6.16 -4.10 5.58
C ALA A 12 6.10 -2.60 5.25
N PHE A 13 4.97 -1.93 5.50
CA PHE A 13 4.87 -0.49 5.28
C PHE A 13 5.80 0.31 6.19
N GLN A 14 6.00 -0.08 7.45
CA GLN A 14 6.95 0.56 8.35
C GLN A 14 8.41 0.41 7.90
N ILE A 15 8.75 -0.69 7.22
CA ILE A 15 10.08 -0.85 6.61
C ILE A 15 10.25 0.11 5.42
N LEU A 16 9.19 0.33 4.64
CA LEU A 16 9.18 1.28 3.52
C LEU A 16 9.17 2.74 3.98
N ASP A 17 8.55 3.03 5.13
CA ASP A 17 8.47 4.34 5.76
C ASP A 17 9.55 4.48 6.85
N SER A 18 10.82 4.46 6.46
CA SER A 18 11.93 4.54 7.41
C SER A 18 11.94 5.81 8.28
N ASP A 19 11.26 6.86 7.81
CA ASP A 19 11.13 8.15 8.50
C ASP A 19 9.93 8.19 9.47
N GLY A 20 9.07 7.16 9.48
CA GLY A 20 7.90 7.08 10.36
C GLY A 20 6.85 8.16 10.09
N LYS A 21 6.63 8.52 8.82
CA LYS A 21 5.66 9.55 8.39
C LYS A 21 4.21 9.11 8.55
N GLY A 22 3.93 7.81 8.64
CA GLY A 22 2.58 7.26 8.67
C GLY A 22 1.94 7.10 7.29
N PHE A 23 2.69 7.35 6.22
CA PHE A 23 2.21 7.23 4.85
C PHE A 23 3.34 6.92 3.86
N ILE A 24 2.97 6.38 2.70
CA ILE A 24 3.89 6.21 1.57
C ILE A 24 3.41 7.05 0.38
N GLN A 25 4.34 7.55 -0.45
CA GLN A 25 3.97 8.22 -1.69
C GLN A 25 3.46 7.22 -2.73
N ARG A 26 2.38 7.57 -3.44
CA ARG A 26 1.81 6.75 -4.50
C ARG A 26 2.87 6.25 -5.49
N ASP A 27 3.66 7.16 -6.04
CA ASP A 27 4.66 6.85 -7.06
C ASP A 27 5.72 5.85 -6.58
N TYR A 28 6.06 5.90 -5.28
CA TYR A 28 7.02 4.98 -4.69
C TYR A 28 6.46 3.56 -4.58
N ILE A 29 5.22 3.39 -4.11
CA ILE A 29 4.57 2.07 -4.08
C ILE A 29 4.31 1.56 -5.49
N SER A 30 3.86 2.41 -6.41
CA SER A 30 3.64 2.01 -7.81
C SER A 30 4.91 1.42 -8.42
N LYS A 31 6.06 2.08 -8.21
CA LYS A 31 7.34 1.57 -8.67
C LYS A 31 7.70 0.24 -8.03
N LEU A 32 7.59 0.14 -6.70
CA LEU A 32 7.90 -1.11 -5.99
C LEU A 32 7.03 -2.28 -6.44
N MET A 33 5.72 -2.07 -6.58
CA MET A 33 4.77 -3.13 -6.97
C MET A 33 4.93 -3.56 -8.43
N MET A 34 5.59 -2.77 -9.28
CA MET A 34 5.89 -3.12 -10.67
C MET A 34 7.31 -3.69 -10.86
N GLU A 35 8.22 -3.48 -9.91
CA GLU A 35 9.64 -3.85 -10.04
C GLU A 35 10.06 -5.01 -9.12
N GLU A 36 9.41 -5.20 -7.96
CA GLU A 36 9.83 -6.16 -6.93
C GLU A 36 8.89 -7.38 -6.83
N GLY A 37 9.48 -8.58 -6.81
CA GLY A 37 8.74 -9.82 -6.61
C GLY A 37 7.93 -10.27 -7.83
N GLU A 38 6.64 -10.57 -7.61
CA GLU A 38 5.66 -10.78 -8.69
C GLU A 38 4.98 -9.44 -8.97
N PRO A 39 5.30 -8.78 -10.11
CA PRO A 39 4.81 -7.44 -10.36
C PRO A 39 3.32 -7.46 -10.63
N PHE A 40 2.65 -6.45 -10.09
CA PHE A 40 1.25 -6.19 -10.38
C PHE A 40 1.11 -5.77 -11.84
N SER A 41 0.02 -6.21 -12.47
CA SER A 41 -0.43 -5.59 -13.72
C SER A 41 -0.88 -4.16 -13.47
N GLN A 42 -0.95 -3.36 -14.54
CA GLN A 42 -1.41 -1.97 -14.46
C GLN A 42 -2.83 -1.89 -13.88
N ASP A 43 -3.71 -2.81 -14.28
CA ASP A 43 -5.10 -2.84 -13.82
C ASP A 43 -5.18 -3.16 -12.31
N GLU A 44 -4.44 -4.17 -11.83
CA GLU A 44 -4.39 -4.51 -10.40
C GLU A 44 -3.81 -3.37 -9.57
N LEU A 45 -2.80 -2.68 -10.10
CA LEU A 45 -2.21 -1.51 -9.44
C LEU A 45 -3.23 -0.37 -9.35
N ASP A 46 -3.96 -0.09 -10.42
CA ASP A 46 -4.96 0.97 -10.46
C ASP A 46 -6.14 0.69 -9.53
N GLU A 47 -6.60 -0.56 -9.45
CA GLU A 47 -7.61 -0.99 -8.48
C GLU A 47 -7.14 -0.79 -7.04
N MET A 48 -5.91 -1.20 -6.73
CA MET A 48 -5.33 -0.98 -5.40
C MET A 48 -5.21 0.51 -5.08
N MET A 49 -4.74 1.32 -6.03
CA MET A 49 -4.55 2.77 -5.83
C MET A 49 -5.86 3.51 -5.63
N ALA A 50 -6.95 3.08 -6.28
CA ALA A 50 -8.27 3.67 -6.11
C ALA A 50 -8.79 3.56 -4.68
N ILE A 51 -8.37 2.53 -3.94
CA ILE A 51 -8.75 2.29 -2.54
C ILE A 51 -7.72 2.90 -1.57
N ALA A 52 -6.43 2.71 -1.85
CA ALA A 52 -5.35 3.02 -0.91
C ALA A 52 -4.94 4.51 -0.88
N VAL A 53 -5.14 5.25 -1.97
CA VAL A 53 -4.62 6.62 -2.12
C VAL A 53 -5.62 7.65 -1.62
N ASP A 54 -5.16 8.53 -0.73
CA ASP A 54 -5.85 9.76 -0.40
C ASP A 54 -5.77 10.74 -1.59
N SER A 55 -6.93 11.08 -2.15
CA SER A 55 -7.05 11.90 -3.37
C SER A 55 -6.62 13.36 -3.19
N GLN A 56 -6.55 13.87 -1.96
CA GLN A 56 -6.12 15.24 -1.67
C GLN A 56 -4.61 15.35 -1.52
N THR A 57 -3.98 14.30 -0.99
CA THR A 57 -2.56 14.31 -0.64
C THR A 57 -1.69 13.46 -1.56
N ASN A 58 -2.30 12.62 -2.40
CA ASN A 58 -1.65 11.63 -3.28
C ASN A 58 -0.71 10.70 -2.51
N ARG A 59 -1.13 10.30 -1.30
CA ARG A 59 -0.37 9.46 -0.36
C ARG A 59 -1.22 8.27 0.08
N ILE A 60 -0.55 7.21 0.49
CA ILE A 60 -1.17 5.99 1.02
C ILE A 60 -1.01 6.01 2.55
N PRO A 61 -2.03 6.40 3.32
CA PRO A 61 -2.05 6.23 4.78
C PRO A 61 -2.23 4.74 5.11
N TYR A 62 -1.12 4.03 5.29
CA TYR A 62 -1.12 2.56 5.32
C TYR A 62 -1.90 1.95 6.48
N GLU A 63 -1.97 2.60 7.65
CA GLU A 63 -2.80 2.13 8.76
C GLU A 63 -4.30 2.21 8.42
N LEU A 64 -4.72 3.30 7.78
CA LEU A 64 -6.09 3.45 7.32
C LEU A 64 -6.43 2.43 6.25
N TYR A 65 -5.53 2.23 5.28
CA TYR A 65 -5.69 1.24 4.22
C TYR A 65 -5.79 -0.19 4.79
N ILE A 66 -4.90 -0.58 5.71
CA ILE A 66 -4.98 -1.89 6.37
C ILE A 66 -6.29 -2.05 7.16
N ASN A 67 -6.73 -1.00 7.86
CA ASN A 67 -8.00 -1.03 8.56
C ASN A 67 -9.19 -1.23 7.61
N GLN A 68 -9.17 -0.61 6.43
CA GLN A 68 -10.21 -0.84 5.42
C GLN A 68 -10.23 -2.29 4.94
N LEU A 69 -9.05 -2.90 4.72
CA LEU A 69 -8.94 -4.31 4.32
C LEU A 69 -9.44 -5.30 5.40
N MET A 70 -9.46 -4.91 6.67
CA MET A 70 -9.96 -5.76 7.77
C MET A 70 -11.46 -5.65 8.01
N VAL A 71 -12.12 -4.64 7.43
CA VAL A 71 -13.56 -4.37 7.63
C VAL A 71 -14.42 -5.07 6.57
N GLU A 72 -13.81 -5.64 5.53
CA GLU A 72 -14.47 -6.52 4.55
C GLU A 72 -14.44 -8.00 4.95
#